data_AF-A0A970C530-F1
#
_entry.id   AF-A0A970C530-F1
#
_cell.length_a   1.000
_cell.length_b   1.000
_cell.length_c   1.000
_cell.angle_alpha   90.00
_cell.angle_beta   90.00
_cell.angle_gamma   90.00
#
_symmetry.space_group_name_H-M   'P 1'
#
loop_
_entity.id
_entity.type
_entity.pdbx_description
1 polymer ?
#
loop_
_entity_poly.entity_id
_entity_poly.type
_entity_poly.pdbx_seq_one_letter_code
_entity_poly.pdbx_strand_id
1 'polypeptide(L)'
;AIAAMALFAGLFIASWGFYFKTYSRPEQRLQTAADVLIYSNIGMIVINVVAINVSAMVSLGLSIFSLLASLALTFRLESNPDRPLTNPIALPEELFTVLKPLILLCSFIFIITINSGLMYQVVTPAFAHYQFLVSYYWAIPYIAALLIIRNLPEKTDRAYILYIAMIMIGLSYILFMQLDRSVVSYLIIDTLMLGAFGVCDLFWWSILGNVLDYSDNPAQILGVGLAMNVLGIFLGDIIGSQISSTKGGHVQASVIALVVIFTVMIILPLLNTQLTKLLKSHAFLIQFARMPEKERTKTLANFKNNQQLTARETEVVKLLLRGYTYKAISEALFISENTMKYHIKNIYQKLNVKSKMELIKLFADSENKLIL
;
A
#
# COMPACT_ATOMS: atom_id res chain seq x y z
N ALA A 1 -12.34 -20.91 -19.89
CA ALA A 1 -12.72 -21.17 -18.48
C ALA A 1 -11.73 -20.54 -17.49
N ILE A 2 -10.45 -20.94 -17.48
CA ILE A 2 -9.44 -20.46 -16.51
C ILE A 2 -9.29 -18.93 -16.50
N ALA A 3 -9.14 -18.30 -17.68
CA ALA A 3 -9.02 -16.85 -17.78
C ALA A 3 -10.25 -16.10 -17.21
N ALA A 4 -11.46 -16.63 -17.44
CA ALA A 4 -12.69 -16.04 -16.90
C ALA A 4 -12.73 -16.18 -15.37
N MET A 5 -12.36 -17.35 -14.82
CA MET A 5 -12.29 -17.55 -13.37
C MET A 5 -11.29 -16.59 -12.72
N ALA A 6 -10.11 -16.41 -13.31
CA ALA A 6 -9.11 -15.46 -12.82
C ALA A 6 -9.62 -14.01 -12.85
N LEU A 7 -10.31 -13.61 -13.92
CA LEU A 7 -10.91 -12.28 -14.03
C LEU A 7 -11.95 -12.03 -12.93
N PHE A 8 -12.88 -12.97 -12.72
CA PHE A 8 -13.90 -12.83 -11.68
C PHE A 8 -13.32 -12.85 -10.27
N ALA A 9 -12.30 -13.68 -10.00
CA ALA A 9 -11.59 -13.65 -8.73
C ALA A 9 -10.92 -12.29 -8.48
N GLY A 10 -10.26 -11.72 -9.51
CA GLY A 10 -9.68 -10.38 -9.43
C GLY A 10 -10.72 -9.28 -9.15
N LEU A 11 -11.86 -9.31 -9.84
CA LEU A 11 -12.96 -8.37 -9.60
C LEU A 11 -13.54 -8.50 -8.20
N PHE A 12 -13.67 -9.72 -7.68
CA PHE A 12 -14.15 -9.98 -6.33
C PHE A 12 -13.21 -9.40 -5.27
N ILE A 13 -11.89 -9.66 -5.40
CA ILE A 13 -10.90 -9.13 -4.47
C ILE A 13 -10.83 -7.60 -4.57
N ALA A 14 -10.93 -7.01 -5.77
CA ALA A 14 -11.00 -5.56 -5.91
C ALA A 14 -12.24 -4.98 -5.22
N SER A 15 -13.40 -5.61 -5.37
CA SER A 15 -14.67 -5.20 -4.73
C SER A 15 -14.61 -5.23 -3.20
N TRP A 16 -13.73 -6.07 -2.64
CA TRP A 16 -13.45 -6.08 -1.21
C TRP A 16 -12.98 -4.71 -0.68
N GLY A 17 -12.45 -3.83 -1.53
CA GLY A 17 -12.10 -2.45 -1.18
C GLY A 17 -13.25 -1.63 -0.58
N PHE A 18 -14.49 -1.90 -1.01
CA PHE A 18 -15.67 -1.26 -0.41
C PHE A 18 -15.91 -1.72 1.04
N TYR A 19 -15.73 -3.01 1.30
CA TYR A 19 -15.84 -3.56 2.65
C TYR A 19 -14.69 -3.07 3.52
N PHE A 20 -13.47 -3.08 2.99
CA PHE A 20 -12.30 -2.61 3.71
C PHE A 20 -12.47 -1.14 4.11
N LYS A 21 -12.94 -0.27 3.21
CA LYS A 21 -13.22 1.14 3.54
C LYS A 21 -14.34 1.32 4.58
N THR A 22 -15.45 0.60 4.41
CA THR A 22 -16.68 0.81 5.19
C THR A 22 -16.59 0.26 6.61
N TYR A 23 -16.04 -0.94 6.76
CA TYR A 23 -16.06 -1.69 8.03
C TYR A 23 -14.77 -1.56 8.85
N SER A 24 -13.66 -1.09 8.27
CA SER A 24 -12.43 -0.81 9.02
C SER A 24 -12.32 0.68 9.38
N ARG A 25 -12.13 0.95 10.68
CA ARG A 25 -11.78 2.31 11.13
C ARG A 25 -10.33 2.61 10.72
N PRO A 26 -9.99 3.87 10.34
CA PRO A 26 -8.63 4.22 9.91
C PRO A 26 -7.52 3.77 10.88
N GLU A 27 -7.76 3.90 12.19
CA GLU A 27 -6.84 3.49 13.27
C GLU A 27 -6.61 1.96 13.32
N GLN A 28 -7.62 1.17 12.93
CA GLN A 28 -7.60 -0.30 13.01
C GLN A 28 -7.27 -0.96 11.66
N ARG A 29 -7.06 -0.19 10.59
CA ARG A 29 -6.85 -0.74 9.24
C ARG A 29 -5.69 -1.68 9.11
N LEU A 30 -4.58 -1.39 9.79
CA LEU A 30 -3.43 -2.27 9.79
C LEU A 30 -3.77 -3.61 10.45
N GLN A 31 -4.51 -3.61 11.55
CA GLN A 31 -4.95 -4.83 12.23
C GLN A 31 -5.93 -5.62 11.36
N THR A 32 -6.88 -4.95 10.71
CA THR A 32 -7.80 -5.59 9.76
C THR A 32 -7.05 -6.21 8.58
N ALA A 33 -6.08 -5.50 8.00
CA ALA A 33 -5.25 -6.04 6.91
C ALA A 33 -4.44 -7.25 7.37
N ALA A 34 -3.82 -7.17 8.56
CA ALA A 34 -3.09 -8.29 9.15
C ALA A 34 -4.00 -9.50 9.38
N ASP A 35 -5.18 -9.31 9.96
CA ASP A 35 -6.16 -10.37 10.19
C ASP A 35 -6.55 -11.07 8.89
N VAL A 36 -6.85 -10.29 7.85
CA VAL A 36 -7.21 -10.83 6.52
C VAL A 36 -6.07 -11.66 5.93
N LEU A 37 -4.84 -11.16 5.99
CA LEU A 37 -3.66 -11.88 5.52
C LEU A 37 -3.37 -13.14 6.35
N ILE A 38 -3.54 -13.08 7.68
CA ILE A 38 -3.34 -14.23 8.57
C ILE A 38 -4.37 -15.32 8.29
N TYR A 39 -5.66 -14.99 8.32
CA TYR A 39 -6.73 -15.99 8.13
C TYR A 39 -6.73 -16.56 6.71
N SER A 40 -6.43 -15.75 5.69
CA SER A 40 -6.30 -16.25 4.32
C SER A 40 -5.14 -17.23 4.17
N ASN A 41 -3.98 -16.97 4.77
CA ASN A 41 -2.84 -17.88 4.74
C ASN A 41 -3.09 -19.16 5.55
N ILE A 42 -3.76 -19.09 6.71
CA ILE A 42 -4.18 -20.28 7.46
C ILE A 42 -5.10 -21.15 6.60
N GLY A 43 -6.10 -20.55 5.96
CA GLY A 43 -6.99 -21.25 5.03
C GLY A 43 -6.22 -21.86 3.86
N MET A 44 -5.24 -21.13 3.31
CA MET A 44 -4.41 -21.59 2.20
C MET A 44 -3.53 -22.79 2.60
N ILE A 45 -2.96 -22.81 3.81
CA ILE A 45 -2.23 -23.98 4.32
C ILE A 45 -3.16 -25.20 4.36
N VAL A 46 -4.36 -25.06 4.93
CA VAL A 46 -5.31 -26.19 5.04
C VAL A 46 -5.66 -26.74 3.67
N ILE A 47 -6.01 -25.85 2.73
CA ILE A 47 -6.33 -26.23 1.34
C ILE A 47 -5.13 -26.92 0.69
N ASN A 48 -3.92 -26.36 0.79
CA ASN A 48 -2.72 -26.89 0.15
C ASN A 48 -2.30 -28.26 0.72
N VAL A 49 -2.34 -28.43 2.04
CA VAL A 49 -2.04 -29.70 2.70
C VAL A 49 -3.03 -30.78 2.29
N VAL A 50 -4.33 -30.47 2.21
CA VAL A 50 -5.36 -31.40 1.72
C VAL A 50 -5.15 -31.74 0.24
N ALA A 51 -4.76 -30.76 -0.58
CA ALA A 51 -4.51 -30.97 -2.00
C ALA A 51 -3.36 -31.97 -2.23
N ILE A 52 -2.28 -31.83 -1.47
CA ILE A 52 -1.05 -32.62 -1.62
C ILE A 52 -1.18 -34.00 -0.97
N ASN A 53 -1.76 -34.09 0.24
CA ASN A 53 -1.72 -35.31 1.04
C ASN A 53 -3.01 -36.14 1.01
N VAL A 54 -4.14 -35.57 0.58
CA VAL A 54 -5.45 -36.26 0.57
C VAL A 54 -5.95 -36.43 -0.86
N SER A 55 -6.36 -35.34 -1.51
CA SER A 55 -6.85 -35.35 -2.89
C SER A 55 -7.06 -33.92 -3.38
N ALA A 56 -6.65 -33.65 -4.61
CA ALA A 56 -6.92 -32.40 -5.31
C ALA A 56 -8.42 -32.10 -5.45
N MET A 57 -9.27 -33.13 -5.59
CA MET A 57 -10.72 -32.95 -5.70
C MET A 57 -11.34 -32.48 -4.38
N VAL A 58 -10.88 -33.03 -3.24
CA VAL A 58 -11.35 -32.62 -1.91
C VAL A 58 -10.95 -31.18 -1.62
N SER A 59 -9.70 -30.83 -1.95
CA SER A 59 -9.21 -29.44 -1.85
C SER A 59 -10.03 -28.48 -2.71
N LEU A 60 -10.36 -28.86 -3.95
CA LEU A 60 -11.20 -28.05 -4.83
C LEU A 60 -12.61 -27.87 -4.23
N GLY A 61 -13.18 -28.92 -3.66
CA GLY A 61 -14.45 -28.86 -2.92
C GLY A 61 -14.40 -27.88 -1.73
N LEU A 62 -13.33 -27.90 -0.94
CA LEU A 62 -13.11 -26.95 0.16
C LEU A 62 -13.02 -25.51 -0.32
N SER A 63 -12.32 -25.25 -1.43
CA SER A 63 -12.22 -23.91 -2.04
C SER A 63 -13.57 -23.42 -2.59
N ILE A 64 -14.37 -24.29 -3.19
CA ILE A 64 -15.73 -23.93 -3.64
C ILE A 64 -16.64 -23.64 -2.44
N PHE A 65 -16.55 -24.46 -1.39
CA PHE A 65 -17.32 -24.26 -0.17
C PHE A 65 -16.96 -22.92 0.51
N SER A 66 -15.69 -22.56 0.60
CA SER A 66 -15.27 -21.29 1.19
C SER A 66 -15.76 -20.08 0.40
N LEU A 67 -15.79 -20.17 -0.94
CA LEU A 67 -16.38 -19.14 -1.80
C LEU A 67 -17.90 -19.02 -1.60
N LEU A 68 -18.63 -20.14 -1.54
CA LEU A 68 -20.08 -20.13 -1.30
C LEU A 68 -20.42 -19.61 0.10
N ALA A 69 -19.64 -19.98 1.11
CA ALA A 69 -19.79 -19.48 2.47
C ALA A 69 -19.52 -17.97 2.53
N SER A 70 -18.48 -17.48 1.86
CA SER A 70 -18.18 -16.05 1.74
C SER A 70 -19.33 -15.29 1.07
N LEU A 71 -19.88 -15.82 -0.02
CA LEU A 71 -21.04 -15.24 -0.69
C LEU A 71 -22.28 -15.19 0.23
N ALA A 72 -22.57 -16.27 0.96
CA ALA A 72 -23.68 -16.32 1.91
C ALA A 72 -23.51 -15.33 3.08
N LEU A 73 -22.30 -15.19 3.61
CA LEU A 73 -21.97 -14.21 4.65
C LEU A 73 -22.08 -12.78 4.14
N THR A 74 -21.76 -12.54 2.86
CA THR A 74 -21.90 -11.22 2.23
C THR A 74 -23.36 -10.76 2.24
N PHE A 75 -24.33 -11.64 2.00
CA PHE A 75 -25.76 -11.31 2.12
C PHE A 75 -26.20 -11.00 3.56
N ARG A 76 -25.44 -11.44 4.57
CA ARG A 76 -25.71 -11.12 5.99
C ARG A 76 -25.03 -9.83 6.46
N LEU A 77 -24.06 -9.30 5.71
CA LEU A 77 -23.56 -7.96 5.97
C LEU A 77 -24.65 -6.97 5.52
N GLU A 78 -25.57 -6.67 6.43
CA GLU A 78 -26.48 -5.52 6.31
C GLU A 78 -25.65 -4.29 5.96
N SER A 79 -26.02 -3.61 4.88
CA SER A 79 -25.53 -2.28 4.56
C SER A 79 -25.98 -1.33 5.66
N ASN A 80 -25.24 -1.24 6.76
CA ASN A 80 -25.57 -0.35 7.85
C ASN A 80 -25.43 1.11 7.36
N PRO A 81 -26.53 1.83 7.06
CA PRO A 81 -26.48 3.16 6.48
C PRO A 81 -26.31 4.24 7.57
N ASP A 82 -26.18 3.85 8.86
CA ASP A 82 -26.25 4.76 9.99
C ASP A 82 -24.96 5.54 10.26
N ARG A 83 -23.92 5.39 9.43
CA ARG A 83 -23.07 6.55 9.18
C ARG A 83 -23.87 7.44 8.25
N PRO A 84 -24.44 8.57 8.69
CA PRO A 84 -24.79 9.59 7.73
C PRO A 84 -23.54 9.75 6.87
N LEU A 85 -23.67 9.48 5.58
CA LEU A 85 -22.91 10.20 4.58
C LEU A 85 -23.25 11.66 4.90
N THR A 86 -22.58 12.24 5.91
CA THR A 86 -22.66 13.67 6.24
C THR A 86 -22.61 14.32 4.89
N ASN A 87 -23.74 14.91 4.46
CA ASN A 87 -23.96 15.39 3.09
C ASN A 87 -22.60 15.77 2.54
N PRO A 88 -22.01 14.97 1.63
CA PRO A 88 -20.62 15.21 1.27
C PRO A 88 -20.65 16.64 0.77
N ILE A 89 -20.00 17.54 1.50
CA ILE A 89 -19.67 18.85 0.97
C ILE A 89 -18.98 18.46 -0.32
N ALA A 90 -19.64 18.69 -1.47
CA ALA A 90 -19.18 18.19 -2.74
C ALA A 90 -17.74 18.67 -2.90
N LEU A 91 -16.81 17.74 -2.71
CA LEU A 91 -15.40 18.04 -2.81
C LEU A 91 -15.18 18.30 -4.31
N PRO A 92 -14.56 19.43 -4.69
CA PRO A 92 -14.37 19.76 -6.10
C PRO A 92 -13.76 18.57 -6.86
N GLU A 93 -14.23 18.25 -8.07
CA GLU A 93 -13.69 17.14 -8.87
C GLU A 93 -12.16 17.26 -9.07
N GLU A 94 -11.64 18.50 -9.12
CA GLU A 94 -10.22 18.78 -9.23
C GLU A 94 -9.42 18.68 -7.91
N LEU A 95 -10.09 18.42 -6.78
CA LEU A 95 -9.47 18.33 -5.46
C LEU A 95 -8.53 17.13 -5.32
N PHE A 96 -8.74 16.09 -6.13
CA PHE A 96 -8.23 14.75 -5.87
C PHE A 96 -7.45 14.16 -7.03
N THR A 97 -6.24 14.69 -7.26
CA THR A 97 -5.24 13.93 -8.02
C THR A 97 -4.58 12.88 -7.12
N VAL A 98 -5.36 11.90 -6.62
CA VAL A 98 -4.85 10.71 -5.90
C VAL A 98 -3.89 9.92 -6.79
N LEU A 99 -3.92 10.17 -8.09
CA LEU A 99 -3.05 9.59 -9.10
C LEU A 99 -1.56 9.66 -8.72
N LYS A 100 -1.06 10.79 -8.19
CA LYS A 100 0.37 10.89 -7.83
C LYS A 100 0.76 9.97 -6.65
N PRO A 101 0.09 10.04 -5.48
CA PRO A 101 0.29 9.07 -4.41
C PRO A 101 0.08 7.62 -4.86
N LEU A 102 -0.93 7.36 -5.68
CA LEU A 102 -1.26 6.02 -6.18
C LEU A 102 -0.19 5.47 -7.11
N ILE A 103 0.30 6.25 -8.08
CA ILE A 103 1.42 5.85 -8.95
C ILE A 103 2.64 5.53 -8.10
N LEU A 104 2.96 6.37 -7.12
CA LEU A 104 4.12 6.18 -6.25
C LEU A 104 4.00 4.88 -5.43
N LEU A 105 2.81 4.62 -4.87
CA LEU A 105 2.49 3.37 -4.17
C LEU A 105 2.54 2.15 -5.12
N CYS A 106 2.03 2.29 -6.34
CA CYS A 106 2.05 1.23 -7.34
C CYS A 106 3.48 0.87 -7.78
N SER A 107 4.33 1.88 -8.00
CA SER A 107 5.75 1.67 -8.27
C SER A 107 6.44 1.00 -7.09
N PHE A 108 6.11 1.40 -5.85
CA PHE A 108 6.63 0.78 -4.65
C PHE A 108 6.26 -0.70 -4.54
N ILE A 109 4.96 -1.03 -4.68
CA ILE A 109 4.45 -2.41 -4.66
C ILE A 109 5.17 -3.23 -5.73
N PHE A 110 5.20 -2.75 -6.97
CA PHE A 110 5.86 -3.43 -8.08
C PHE A 110 7.33 -3.75 -7.82
N ILE A 111 8.07 -2.77 -7.31
CA ILE A 111 9.50 -2.89 -7.02
C ILE A 111 9.77 -3.93 -5.92
N ILE A 112 8.90 -4.03 -4.92
CA ILE A 112 9.04 -5.06 -3.88
C ILE A 112 8.71 -6.44 -4.43
N THR A 113 7.60 -6.57 -5.15
CA THR A 113 7.01 -7.88 -5.47
C THR A 113 7.72 -8.60 -6.62
N ILE A 114 8.54 -7.88 -7.40
CA ILE A 114 9.42 -8.50 -8.40
C ILE A 114 10.40 -9.52 -7.78
N ASN A 115 10.85 -9.28 -6.55
CA ASN A 115 11.73 -10.22 -5.85
C ASN A 115 11.01 -11.50 -5.43
N SER A 116 9.71 -11.40 -5.13
CA SER A 116 8.88 -12.57 -4.86
C SER A 116 8.72 -13.45 -6.11
N GLY A 117 8.64 -12.85 -7.30
CA GLY A 117 8.68 -13.57 -8.58
C GLY A 117 9.99 -14.34 -8.79
N LEU A 118 11.14 -13.67 -8.58
CA LEU A 118 12.46 -14.29 -8.69
C LEU A 118 12.63 -15.46 -7.70
N MET A 119 12.07 -15.35 -6.50
CA MET A 119 12.12 -16.41 -5.49
C MET A 119 11.53 -17.73 -6.02
N TYR A 120 10.40 -17.68 -6.74
CA TYR A 120 9.74 -18.89 -7.26
C TYR A 120 10.57 -19.65 -8.28
N GLN A 121 11.53 -19.00 -8.93
CA GLN A 121 12.42 -19.60 -9.92
C GLN A 121 13.76 -20.07 -9.31
N VAL A 122 14.10 -19.58 -8.13
CA VAL A 122 15.42 -19.78 -7.51
C VAL A 122 15.32 -20.65 -6.27
N VAL A 123 14.53 -20.22 -5.28
CA VAL A 123 14.52 -20.83 -3.94
C VAL A 123 13.52 -21.98 -3.88
N THR A 124 12.29 -21.78 -4.36
CA THR A 124 11.24 -22.81 -4.29
C THR A 124 11.64 -24.13 -4.97
N PRO A 125 12.22 -24.13 -6.20
CA PRO A 125 12.60 -25.39 -6.87
C PRO A 125 13.74 -26.13 -6.17
N ALA A 126 14.65 -25.40 -5.49
CA ALA A 126 15.81 -25.98 -4.83
C ALA A 126 15.47 -26.82 -3.59
N PHE A 127 14.25 -26.65 -3.05
CA PHE A 127 13.76 -27.38 -1.87
C PHE A 127 12.51 -28.22 -2.15
N ALA A 128 12.08 -28.30 -3.42
CA ALA A 128 10.85 -28.98 -3.82
C ALA A 128 10.81 -30.49 -3.48
N HIS A 129 11.96 -31.12 -3.25
CA HIS A 129 12.05 -32.51 -2.79
C HIS A 129 11.48 -32.73 -1.39
N TYR A 130 11.37 -31.69 -0.57
CA TYR A 130 10.74 -31.74 0.76
C TYR A 130 9.23 -31.47 0.70
N GLN A 131 8.50 -32.21 -0.15
CA GLN A 131 7.07 -31.97 -0.46
C GLN A 131 6.18 -31.70 0.77
N PHE A 132 6.32 -32.51 1.83
CA PHE A 132 5.51 -32.34 3.03
C PHE A 132 5.84 -31.04 3.77
N LEU A 133 7.11 -30.72 3.99
CA LEU A 133 7.53 -29.52 4.70
C LEU A 133 7.18 -28.24 3.93
N VAL A 134 7.47 -28.24 2.62
CA VAL A 134 7.18 -27.11 1.72
C VAL A 134 5.67 -26.89 1.56
N SER A 135 4.81 -27.89 1.83
CA SER A 135 3.35 -27.73 1.71
C SER A 135 2.74 -26.75 2.72
N TYR A 136 3.33 -26.63 3.91
CA TYR A 136 2.75 -25.81 5.00
C TYR A 136 3.73 -24.78 5.57
N TYR A 137 5.03 -25.08 5.60
CA TYR A 137 5.97 -24.26 6.34
C TYR A 137 6.12 -22.86 5.76
N TRP A 138 6.03 -22.72 4.42
CA TRP A 138 6.16 -21.45 3.73
C TRP A 138 5.27 -20.33 4.33
N ALA A 139 4.06 -20.66 4.76
CA ALA A 139 3.13 -19.67 5.33
C ALA A 139 3.36 -19.40 6.82
N ILE A 140 4.08 -20.27 7.56
CA ILE A 140 4.28 -20.12 9.01
C ILE A 140 5.10 -18.85 9.34
N PRO A 141 6.30 -18.62 8.77
CA PRO A 141 7.07 -17.40 9.01
C PRO A 141 6.31 -16.14 8.62
N TYR A 142 5.57 -16.21 7.51
CA TYR A 142 4.73 -15.11 7.03
C TYR A 142 3.66 -14.75 8.07
N ILE A 143 2.87 -15.73 8.54
CA ILE A 143 1.84 -15.53 9.57
C ILE A 143 2.46 -15.03 10.88
N ALA A 144 3.60 -15.58 11.30
CA ALA A 144 4.30 -15.17 12.51
C ALA A 144 4.72 -13.68 12.44
N ALA A 145 5.29 -13.25 11.32
CA ALA A 145 5.66 -11.85 11.11
C ALA A 145 4.44 -10.91 11.15
N LEU A 146 3.32 -11.32 10.55
CA LEU A 146 2.07 -10.56 10.61
C LEU A 146 1.53 -10.43 12.04
N LEU A 147 1.55 -11.52 12.82
CA LEU A 147 1.13 -11.51 14.22
C LEU A 147 1.99 -10.59 15.09
N ILE A 148 3.32 -10.57 14.83
CA ILE A 148 4.23 -9.66 15.52
C ILE A 148 3.85 -8.21 15.20
N ILE A 149 3.76 -7.85 13.92
CA ILE A 149 3.51 -6.46 13.51
C ILE A 149 2.13 -5.98 13.92
N ARG A 150 1.11 -6.84 13.83
CA ARG A 150 -0.26 -6.55 14.27
C ARG A 150 -0.34 -6.08 15.71
N ASN A 151 0.52 -6.62 16.58
CA ASN A 151 0.52 -6.35 18.02
C ASN A 151 1.57 -5.32 18.44
N LEU A 152 2.30 -4.71 17.49
CA LEU A 152 3.29 -3.69 17.83
C LEU A 152 2.62 -2.38 18.31
N PRO A 153 3.26 -1.66 19.26
CA PRO A 153 2.77 -0.35 19.68
C PRO A 153 2.71 0.65 18.52
N GLU A 154 1.73 1.55 18.54
CA GLU A 154 1.59 2.59 17.51
C GLU A 154 2.81 3.53 17.42
N LYS A 155 3.59 3.64 18.49
CA LYS A 155 4.80 4.48 18.57
C LYS A 155 5.99 3.89 17.81
N THR A 156 5.91 2.65 17.35
CA THR A 156 7.01 2.01 16.63
C THR A 156 7.15 2.57 15.22
N ASP A 157 8.37 2.97 14.84
CA ASP A 157 8.64 3.43 13.48
C ASP A 157 8.52 2.27 12.49
N ARG A 158 7.39 2.23 11.79
CA ARG A 158 7.07 1.18 10.81
C ARG A 158 7.99 1.22 9.59
N ALA A 159 8.57 2.37 9.27
CA ALA A 159 9.56 2.47 8.20
C ALA A 159 10.82 1.68 8.56
N TYR A 160 11.22 1.71 9.84
CA TYR A 160 12.37 0.96 10.32
C TYR A 160 12.17 -0.56 10.20
N ILE A 161 10.98 -1.05 10.55
CA ILE A 161 10.62 -2.47 10.42
C ILE A 161 10.72 -2.92 8.94
N LEU A 162 10.27 -2.07 8.02
CA LEU A 162 10.36 -2.36 6.59
C LEU A 162 11.83 -2.47 6.13
N TYR A 163 12.75 -1.65 6.64
CA TYR A 163 14.18 -1.80 6.32
C TYR A 163 14.76 -3.10 6.86
N ILE A 164 14.38 -3.50 8.08
CA ILE A 164 14.78 -4.80 8.64
C ILE A 164 14.31 -5.93 7.71
N ALA A 165 13.06 -5.88 7.25
CA ALA A 165 12.55 -6.88 6.31
C ALA A 165 13.37 -6.93 5.01
N MET A 166 13.71 -5.78 4.42
CA MET A 166 14.54 -5.76 3.21
C MET A 166 15.94 -6.37 3.44
N ILE A 167 16.55 -6.12 4.60
CA ILE A 167 17.84 -6.74 4.98
C ILE A 167 17.67 -8.25 5.14
N MET A 168 16.57 -8.71 5.74
CA MET A 168 16.26 -10.15 5.89
C MET A 168 16.12 -10.85 4.52
N ILE A 169 15.47 -10.22 3.53
CA ILE A 169 15.39 -10.75 2.16
C ILE A 169 16.79 -10.79 1.52
N GLY A 170 17.60 -9.74 1.66
CA GLY A 170 18.98 -9.75 1.15
C GLY A 170 19.82 -10.86 1.77
N LEU A 171 19.72 -11.03 3.09
CA LEU A 171 20.42 -12.08 3.82
C LEU A 171 19.95 -13.48 3.40
N SER A 172 18.64 -13.69 3.16
CA SER A 172 18.13 -15.00 2.73
C SER A 172 18.71 -15.43 1.38
N TYR A 173 18.86 -14.52 0.42
CA TYR A 173 19.52 -14.82 -0.86
C TYR A 173 21.02 -15.10 -0.73
N ILE A 174 21.73 -14.38 0.15
CA ILE A 174 23.15 -14.64 0.42
C ILE A 174 23.32 -16.02 1.06
N LEU A 175 22.51 -16.34 2.08
CA LEU A 175 22.51 -17.65 2.72
C LEU A 175 22.11 -18.75 1.75
N PHE A 176 21.16 -18.51 0.84
CA PHE A 176 20.78 -19.45 -0.20
C PHE A 176 21.93 -19.84 -1.14
N MET A 177 22.87 -18.93 -1.40
CA MET A 177 24.07 -19.22 -2.20
C MET A 177 25.14 -19.99 -1.43
N GLN A 178 25.23 -19.82 -0.10
CA GLN A 178 26.30 -20.39 0.72
C GLN A 178 25.92 -21.69 1.41
N LEU A 179 24.65 -21.85 1.78
CA LEU A 179 24.16 -23.00 2.53
C LEU A 179 23.87 -24.20 1.61
N ASP A 180 23.91 -25.38 2.22
CA ASP A 180 23.53 -26.62 1.57
C ASP A 180 22.00 -26.72 1.35
N ARG A 181 21.57 -27.78 0.66
CA ARG A 181 20.14 -28.04 0.40
C ARG A 181 19.49 -28.91 1.49
N SER A 182 19.91 -28.71 2.74
CA SER A 182 19.35 -29.40 3.89
C SER A 182 18.03 -28.79 4.38
N VAL A 183 17.32 -29.53 5.22
CA VAL A 183 16.10 -29.06 5.90
C VAL A 183 16.39 -27.84 6.76
N VAL A 184 17.51 -27.81 7.48
CA VAL A 184 17.87 -26.67 8.36
C VAL A 184 18.08 -25.41 7.53
N SER A 185 18.79 -25.54 6.41
CA SER A 185 19.01 -24.43 5.47
C SER A 185 17.70 -23.92 4.88
N TYR A 186 16.78 -24.82 4.50
CA TYR A 186 15.43 -24.43 4.09
C TYR A 186 14.72 -23.61 5.17
N LEU A 187 14.66 -24.12 6.41
CA LEU A 187 13.98 -23.42 7.51
C LEU A 187 14.56 -22.01 7.73
N ILE A 188 15.88 -21.85 7.71
CA ILE A 188 16.52 -20.53 7.89
C ILE A 188 16.18 -19.58 6.74
N ILE A 189 16.39 -20.03 5.50
CA ILE A 189 16.20 -19.20 4.30
C ILE A 189 14.73 -18.81 4.14
N ASP A 190 13.83 -19.78 4.25
CA ASP A 190 12.39 -19.59 4.11
C ASP A 190 11.83 -18.69 5.23
N THR A 191 12.30 -18.87 6.47
CA THR A 191 11.87 -18.02 7.60
C THR A 191 12.26 -16.56 7.41
N LEU A 192 13.51 -16.30 7.03
CA LEU A 192 13.98 -14.94 6.76
C LEU A 192 13.23 -14.32 5.58
N MET A 193 13.05 -15.08 4.50
CA MET A 193 12.44 -14.60 3.26
C MET A 193 10.94 -14.33 3.43
N LEU A 194 10.16 -15.33 3.85
CA LEU A 194 8.70 -15.23 3.88
C LEU A 194 8.20 -14.43 5.08
N GLY A 195 8.94 -14.43 6.19
CA GLY A 195 8.71 -13.48 7.27
C GLY A 195 8.85 -12.04 6.77
N ALA A 196 9.89 -11.74 6.01
CA ALA A 196 10.10 -10.41 5.45
C ALA A 196 9.07 -10.02 4.38
N PHE A 197 8.64 -10.95 3.51
CA PHE A 197 7.54 -10.68 2.59
C PHE A 197 6.23 -10.38 3.32
N GLY A 198 5.94 -11.06 4.44
CA GLY A 198 4.80 -10.74 5.29
C GLY A 198 4.83 -9.31 5.82
N VAL A 199 6.00 -8.84 6.26
CA VAL A 199 6.21 -7.44 6.68
C VAL A 199 5.93 -6.47 5.53
N CYS A 200 6.54 -6.71 4.37
CA CYS A 200 6.39 -5.88 3.19
C CYS A 200 4.94 -5.82 2.72
N ASP A 201 4.25 -6.97 2.72
CA ASP A 201 2.85 -7.08 2.32
C ASP A 201 1.94 -6.28 3.23
N LEU A 202 2.06 -6.47 4.54
CA LEU A 202 1.25 -5.73 5.49
C LEU A 202 1.50 -4.22 5.39
N PHE A 203 2.73 -3.81 5.12
CA PHE A 203 3.08 -2.40 4.96
C PHE A 203 2.35 -1.76 3.76
N TRP A 204 2.40 -2.37 2.57
CA TRP A 204 1.71 -1.79 1.42
C TRP A 204 0.19 -1.94 1.50
N TRP A 205 -0.34 -3.02 2.10
CA TRP A 205 -1.78 -3.15 2.40
C TRP A 205 -2.27 -2.05 3.34
N SER A 206 -1.48 -1.70 4.37
CA SER A 206 -1.81 -0.62 5.29
C SER A 206 -1.86 0.73 4.58
N ILE A 207 -0.91 1.00 3.67
CA ILE A 207 -0.91 2.26 2.92
C ILE A 207 -2.09 2.31 1.93
N LEU A 208 -2.34 1.21 1.23
CA LEU A 208 -3.45 1.10 0.29
C LEU A 208 -4.79 1.35 0.99
N GLY A 209 -4.97 0.76 2.19
CA GLY A 209 -6.11 1.00 3.06
C GLY A 209 -6.31 2.47 3.41
N ASN A 210 -5.24 3.21 3.70
CA ASN A 210 -5.32 4.66 3.97
C ASN A 210 -5.74 5.47 2.75
N VAL A 211 -5.32 5.06 1.54
CA VAL A 211 -5.70 5.74 0.29
C VAL A 211 -7.19 5.55 -0.04
N LEU A 212 -7.84 4.50 0.45
CA LEU A 212 -9.27 4.24 0.18
C LEU A 212 -10.19 5.36 0.66
N ASP A 213 -9.82 6.09 1.72
CA ASP A 213 -10.61 7.22 2.22
C ASP A 213 -10.66 8.40 1.25
N TYR A 214 -9.72 8.44 0.31
CA TYR A 214 -9.46 9.59 -0.53
C TYR A 214 -10.01 9.44 -1.95
N SER A 215 -10.73 8.36 -2.23
CA SER A 215 -11.38 8.12 -3.51
C SER A 215 -12.81 7.67 -3.34
N ASP A 216 -13.63 8.07 -4.30
CA ASP A 216 -15.02 7.66 -4.42
C ASP A 216 -15.16 6.19 -4.87
N ASN A 217 -14.14 5.63 -5.53
CA ASN A 217 -14.11 4.24 -5.97
C ASN A 217 -12.97 3.44 -5.30
N PRO A 218 -13.18 2.94 -4.06
CA PRO A 218 -12.18 2.16 -3.34
C PRO A 218 -11.82 0.83 -4.03
N ALA A 219 -12.74 0.24 -4.80
CA ALA A 219 -12.45 -0.99 -5.53
C ALA A 219 -11.41 -0.78 -6.64
N GLN A 220 -11.45 0.37 -7.31
CA GLN A 220 -10.44 0.70 -8.31
C GLN A 220 -9.06 0.87 -7.69
N ILE A 221 -8.93 1.58 -6.55
CA ILE A 221 -7.63 1.72 -5.87
C ILE A 221 -7.09 0.36 -5.45
N LEU A 222 -7.91 -0.42 -4.74
CA LEU A 222 -7.48 -1.73 -4.24
C LEU A 222 -7.10 -2.65 -5.41
N GLY A 223 -7.93 -2.68 -6.45
CA GLY A 223 -7.69 -3.46 -7.67
C GLY A 223 -6.41 -3.07 -8.40
N VAL A 224 -6.13 -1.77 -8.55
CA VAL A 224 -4.89 -1.30 -9.18
C VAL A 224 -3.66 -1.67 -8.33
N GLY A 225 -3.71 -1.49 -7.01
CA GLY A 225 -2.60 -1.88 -6.12
C GLY A 225 -2.31 -3.39 -6.18
N LEU A 226 -3.36 -4.22 -6.14
CA LEU A 226 -3.23 -5.67 -6.26
C LEU A 226 -2.76 -6.10 -7.65
N ALA A 227 -3.21 -5.45 -8.72
CA ALA A 227 -2.74 -5.72 -10.08
C ALA A 227 -1.25 -5.46 -10.20
N MET A 228 -0.73 -4.39 -9.59
CA MET A 228 0.71 -4.11 -9.58
C MET A 228 1.52 -5.12 -8.78
N ASN A 229 0.96 -5.67 -7.70
CA ASN A 229 1.57 -6.79 -6.97
C ASN A 229 1.74 -8.00 -7.90
N VAL A 230 0.63 -8.45 -8.52
CA VAL A 230 0.62 -9.59 -9.44
C VAL A 230 1.54 -9.35 -10.64
N LEU A 231 1.55 -8.14 -11.21
CA LEU A 231 2.43 -7.75 -12.30
C LEU A 231 3.91 -7.87 -11.91
N GLY A 232 4.28 -7.41 -10.72
CA GLY A 232 5.65 -7.52 -10.21
C GLY A 232 6.08 -8.98 -10.07
N ILE A 233 5.26 -9.81 -9.42
CA ILE A 233 5.53 -11.26 -9.29
C ILE A 233 5.69 -11.90 -10.67
N PHE A 234 4.77 -11.63 -11.60
CA PHE A 234 4.79 -12.18 -12.95
C PHE A 234 6.05 -11.78 -13.73
N LEU A 235 6.45 -10.50 -13.68
CA LEU A 235 7.67 -10.05 -14.36
C LEU A 235 8.93 -10.64 -13.71
N GLY A 236 8.97 -10.73 -12.37
CA GLY A 236 10.06 -11.40 -11.67
C GLY A 236 10.18 -12.87 -12.05
N ASP A 237 9.05 -13.56 -12.19
CA ASP A 237 8.98 -14.96 -12.62
C ASP A 237 9.47 -15.16 -14.06
N ILE A 238 9.06 -14.29 -14.99
CA ILE A 238 9.56 -14.30 -16.39
C ILE A 238 11.07 -14.07 -16.43
N ILE A 239 11.55 -13.05 -15.73
CA ILE A 239 12.99 -12.74 -15.69
C ILE A 239 13.76 -13.93 -15.09
N GLY A 240 13.27 -14.46 -13.96
CA GLY A 240 13.87 -15.59 -13.28
C GLY A 240 13.92 -16.87 -14.12
N SER A 241 12.85 -17.18 -14.85
CA SER A 241 12.76 -18.39 -15.68
C SER A 241 13.68 -18.32 -16.90
N GLN A 242 13.73 -17.16 -17.58
CA GLN A 242 14.65 -16.94 -18.69
C GLN A 242 16.11 -17.13 -18.27
N ILE A 243 16.50 -16.57 -17.12
CA ILE A 243 17.88 -16.66 -16.64
C ILE A 243 18.21 -18.07 -16.11
N SER A 244 17.28 -18.68 -15.36
CA SER A 244 17.49 -20.01 -14.75
C SER A 244 17.63 -21.12 -15.79
N SER A 245 17.11 -20.93 -17.01
CA SER A 245 17.28 -21.87 -18.13
C SER A 245 18.72 -21.97 -18.66
N THR A 246 19.61 -21.05 -18.29
CA THR A 246 21.01 -21.05 -18.72
C THR A 246 21.91 -21.84 -17.76
N LYS A 247 23.08 -22.30 -18.23
CA LYS A 247 24.03 -23.06 -17.40
C LYS A 247 24.57 -22.15 -16.28
N GLY A 248 24.29 -22.51 -15.02
CA GLY A 248 24.59 -21.66 -13.86
C GLY A 248 23.54 -20.57 -13.58
N GLY A 249 22.39 -20.63 -14.27
CA GLY A 249 21.32 -19.64 -14.20
C GLY A 249 20.77 -19.37 -12.80
N HIS A 250 20.72 -20.39 -11.92
CA HIS A 250 20.24 -20.19 -10.55
C HIS A 250 21.12 -19.23 -9.74
N VAL A 251 22.44 -19.28 -9.91
CA VAL A 251 23.36 -18.35 -9.23
C VAL A 251 23.20 -16.95 -9.79
N GLN A 252 23.08 -16.81 -11.12
CA GLN A 252 22.86 -15.53 -11.78
C GLN A 252 21.52 -14.89 -11.37
N ALA A 253 20.45 -15.67 -11.33
CA ALA A 253 19.13 -15.21 -10.89
C ALA A 253 19.15 -14.77 -9.42
N SER A 254 19.87 -15.49 -8.55
CA SER A 254 20.07 -15.11 -7.15
C SER A 254 20.85 -13.78 -7.02
N VAL A 255 21.89 -13.58 -7.84
CA VAL A 255 22.65 -12.31 -7.87
C VAL A 255 21.77 -11.16 -8.35
N ILE A 256 20.93 -11.39 -9.37
CA ILE A 256 19.99 -10.38 -9.87
C ILE A 256 18.97 -10.01 -8.79
N ALA A 257 18.39 -10.99 -8.09
CA ALA A 257 17.51 -10.73 -6.97
C ALA A 257 18.20 -9.85 -5.90
N LEU A 258 19.46 -10.15 -5.59
CA LEU A 258 20.25 -9.36 -4.63
C LEU A 258 20.50 -7.92 -5.11
N VAL A 259 20.84 -7.72 -6.39
CA VAL A 259 21.01 -6.40 -7.00
C VAL A 259 19.69 -5.61 -6.95
N VAL A 260 18.57 -6.26 -7.28
CA VAL A 260 17.25 -5.65 -7.20
C VAL A 260 16.95 -5.24 -5.75
N ILE A 261 17.15 -6.12 -4.77
CA ILE A 261 16.94 -5.83 -3.33
C ILE A 261 17.77 -4.64 -2.87
N PHE A 262 19.07 -4.59 -3.19
CA PHE A 262 19.91 -3.43 -2.81
C PHE A 262 19.45 -2.15 -3.49
N THR A 263 19.02 -2.23 -4.75
CA THR A 263 18.45 -1.09 -5.48
C THR A 263 17.15 -0.61 -4.81
N VAL A 264 16.26 -1.55 -4.44
CA VAL A 264 15.05 -1.24 -3.68
C VAL A 264 15.40 -0.57 -2.36
N MET A 265 16.37 -1.12 -1.61
CA MET A 265 16.78 -0.58 -0.31
C MET A 265 17.29 0.86 -0.40
N ILE A 266 17.97 1.23 -1.50
CA ILE A 266 18.42 2.61 -1.76
C ILE A 266 17.24 3.53 -2.12
N ILE A 267 16.31 3.06 -2.94
CA ILE A 267 15.16 3.86 -3.41
C ILE A 267 14.10 4.01 -2.31
N LEU A 268 14.00 3.03 -1.41
CA LEU A 268 12.94 2.90 -0.43
C LEU A 268 12.79 4.11 0.52
N PRO A 269 13.86 4.65 1.13
CA PRO A 269 13.73 5.84 1.98
C PRO A 269 13.16 7.04 1.24
N LEU A 270 13.59 7.25 0.00
CA LEU A 270 13.08 8.32 -0.84
C LEU A 270 11.59 8.09 -1.11
N LEU A 271 11.23 6.88 -1.51
CA LEU A 271 9.87 6.51 -1.89
C LEU A 271 8.90 6.62 -0.70
N ASN A 272 9.29 6.10 0.46
CA ASN A 272 8.52 6.15 1.69
C ASN A 272 8.34 7.58 2.21
N THR A 273 9.40 8.40 2.19
CA THR A 273 9.32 9.80 2.63
C THR A 273 8.37 10.60 1.73
N GLN A 274 8.48 10.43 0.41
CA GLN A 274 7.60 11.10 -0.54
C GLN A 274 6.15 10.64 -0.39
N LEU A 275 5.93 9.34 -0.25
CA LEU A 275 4.61 8.75 -0.09
C LEU A 275 3.94 9.24 1.20
N THR A 276 4.66 9.21 2.33
CA THR A 276 4.16 9.70 3.62
C THR A 276 3.84 11.20 3.56
N LYS A 277 4.72 12.02 2.93
CA LYS A 277 4.48 13.46 2.76
C LYS A 277 3.20 13.72 1.95
N LEU A 278 3.03 13.01 0.84
CA LEU A 278 1.85 13.13 -0.02
C LEU A 278 0.57 12.67 0.69
N LEU A 279 0.60 11.55 1.42
CA LEU A 279 -0.56 11.04 2.14
C LEU A 279 -0.99 11.99 3.26
N LYS A 280 -0.03 12.48 4.05
CA LYS A 280 -0.29 13.44 5.13
C LYS A 280 -0.92 14.74 4.62
N SER A 281 -0.45 15.26 3.49
CA SER A 281 -1.07 16.45 2.91
C SER A 281 -2.49 16.20 2.43
N HIS A 282 -2.77 15.06 1.80
CA HIS A 282 -4.11 14.73 1.33
C HIS A 282 -5.06 14.52 2.51
N ALA A 283 -4.61 13.80 3.55
CA ALA A 283 -5.33 13.64 4.81
C ALA A 283 -5.73 15.00 5.40
N PHE A 284 -4.76 15.91 5.49
CA PHE A 284 -4.99 17.25 6.01
C PHE A 284 -5.99 18.04 5.18
N LEU A 285 -5.86 18.05 3.84
CA LEU A 285 -6.77 18.78 2.96
C LEU A 285 -8.22 18.30 3.12
N ILE A 286 -8.43 16.99 3.32
CA ILE A 286 -9.76 16.41 3.51
C ILE A 286 -10.33 16.79 4.87
N GLN A 287 -9.52 16.69 5.93
CA GLN A 287 -9.92 17.13 7.26
C GLN A 287 -10.28 18.63 7.25
N PHE A 288 -9.46 19.45 6.60
CA PHE A 288 -9.71 20.87 6.43
C PHE A 288 -10.97 21.14 5.59
N ALA A 289 -11.24 20.38 4.54
CA ALA A 289 -12.44 20.55 3.71
C ALA A 289 -13.73 20.20 4.47
N ARG A 290 -13.70 19.19 5.34
CA ARG A 290 -14.82 18.72 6.17
C ARG A 290 -15.10 19.57 7.40
N MET A 291 -14.15 20.40 7.82
CA MET A 291 -14.29 21.28 8.97
C MET A 291 -15.43 22.30 8.77
N PRO A 292 -16.22 22.62 9.82
CA PRO A 292 -17.28 23.63 9.74
C PRO A 292 -16.76 24.97 9.20
N GLU A 293 -17.55 25.66 8.38
CA GLU A 293 -17.10 26.90 7.73
C GLU A 293 -16.59 27.95 8.72
N LYS A 294 -17.26 28.10 9.86
CA LYS A 294 -16.88 29.03 10.94
C LYS A 294 -15.49 28.73 11.52
N GLU A 295 -15.12 27.46 11.62
CA GLU A 295 -13.81 27.06 12.15
C GLU A 295 -12.73 27.25 11.07
N ARG A 296 -13.02 26.89 9.81
CA ARG A 296 -12.11 27.13 8.67
C ARG A 296 -11.75 28.60 8.50
N THR A 297 -12.74 29.50 8.59
CA THR A 297 -12.51 30.94 8.46
C THR A 297 -11.68 31.48 9.61
N LYS A 298 -11.90 30.99 10.84
CA LYS A 298 -11.10 31.35 12.01
C LYS A 298 -9.63 30.93 11.85
N THR A 299 -9.40 29.66 11.52
CA THR A 299 -8.05 29.10 11.27
C THR A 299 -7.33 29.85 10.14
N LEU A 300 -8.03 30.15 9.04
CA LEU A 300 -7.46 30.92 7.93
C LEU A 300 -7.17 32.38 8.31
N ALA A 301 -8.01 33.02 9.13
CA ALA A 301 -7.79 34.38 9.61
C ALA A 301 -6.57 34.47 10.55
N ASN A 302 -6.42 33.50 11.45
CA ASN A 302 -5.24 33.38 12.30
C ASN A 302 -3.97 33.23 11.46
N PHE A 303 -4.00 32.32 10.47
CA PHE A 303 -2.87 32.11 9.56
C PHE A 303 -2.53 33.38 8.76
N LYS A 304 -3.53 34.08 8.23
CA LYS A 304 -3.37 35.36 7.53
C LYS A 304 -2.63 36.39 8.39
N ASN A 305 -3.06 36.56 9.65
CA ASN A 305 -2.48 37.56 10.55
C ASN A 305 -1.03 37.21 10.93
N ASN A 306 -0.76 35.94 11.21
CA ASN A 306 0.58 35.48 11.58
C ASN A 306 1.58 35.58 10.42
N GLN A 307 1.10 35.45 9.18
CA GLN A 307 1.94 35.40 7.98
C GLN A 307 1.86 36.66 7.11
N GLN A 308 1.17 37.71 7.58
CA GLN A 308 1.02 39.00 6.88
C GLN A 308 0.58 38.87 5.41
N LEU A 309 -0.34 37.95 5.13
CA LEU A 309 -0.88 37.75 3.79
C LEU A 309 -1.89 38.84 3.43
N THR A 310 -1.83 39.32 2.19
CA THR A 310 -2.85 40.21 1.63
C THR A 310 -4.19 39.50 1.50
N ALA A 311 -5.28 40.24 1.32
CA ALA A 311 -6.61 39.65 1.11
C ALA A 311 -6.61 38.68 -0.08
N ARG A 312 -5.99 39.08 -1.20
CA ARG A 312 -5.94 38.25 -2.42
C ARG A 312 -5.07 37.01 -2.26
N GLU A 313 -3.91 37.13 -1.61
CA GLU A 313 -3.08 35.97 -1.28
C GLU A 313 -3.80 35.00 -0.34
N THR A 314 -4.61 35.52 0.59
CA THR A 314 -5.42 34.70 1.51
C THR A 314 -6.49 33.91 0.76
N GLU A 315 -7.15 34.52 -0.23
CA GLU A 315 -8.12 33.81 -1.11
C GLU A 315 -7.44 32.69 -1.91
N VAL A 316 -6.26 32.96 -2.45
CA VAL A 316 -5.46 31.95 -3.15
C VAL A 316 -5.10 30.80 -2.20
N VAL A 317 -4.59 31.10 -1.00
CA VAL A 317 -4.26 30.09 0.02
C VAL A 317 -5.50 29.28 0.41
N LYS A 318 -6.65 29.93 0.61
CA LYS A 318 -7.93 29.26 0.90
C LYS A 318 -8.28 28.21 -0.16
N LEU A 319 -8.15 28.56 -1.43
CA LEU A 319 -8.46 27.65 -2.53
C LEU A 319 -7.39 26.56 -2.68
N LEU A 320 -6.11 26.84 -2.41
CA LEU A 320 -5.05 25.82 -2.37
C LEU A 320 -5.27 24.78 -1.26
N LEU A 321 -5.71 25.22 -0.08
CA LEU A 321 -6.07 24.37 1.06
C LEU A 321 -7.41 23.64 0.86
N ARG A 322 -8.23 24.14 -0.05
CA ARG A 322 -9.32 23.40 -0.68
C ARG A 322 -8.84 22.68 -1.95
N GLY A 323 -7.58 22.28 -2.01
CA GLY A 323 -6.96 21.40 -3.02
C GLY A 323 -7.04 21.81 -4.49
N TYR A 324 -7.68 22.92 -4.87
CA TYR A 324 -7.81 23.38 -6.26
C TYR A 324 -6.45 23.45 -7.00
N THR A 325 -6.48 23.19 -8.30
CA THR A 325 -5.33 23.39 -9.19
C THR A 325 -5.11 24.88 -9.45
N TYR A 326 -3.91 25.28 -9.89
CA TYR A 326 -3.67 26.69 -10.21
C TYR A 326 -4.59 27.19 -11.33
N LYS A 327 -4.94 26.31 -12.28
CA LYS A 327 -5.87 26.62 -13.36
C LYS A 327 -7.27 26.90 -12.79
N ALA A 328 -7.83 25.99 -12.00
CA ALA A 328 -9.15 26.22 -11.41
C ALA A 328 -9.18 27.40 -10.43
N ILE A 329 -8.08 27.71 -9.74
CA ILE A 329 -7.99 28.93 -8.93
C ILE A 329 -8.03 30.17 -9.83
N SER A 330 -7.30 30.16 -10.95
CA SER A 330 -7.28 31.28 -11.88
C SER A 330 -8.66 31.57 -12.47
N GLU A 331 -9.40 30.52 -12.81
CA GLU A 331 -10.79 30.60 -13.29
C GLU A 331 -11.73 31.09 -12.17
N ALA A 332 -11.69 30.49 -10.98
CA ALA A 332 -12.55 30.84 -9.85
C ALA A 332 -12.34 32.28 -9.37
N LEU A 333 -11.12 32.80 -9.52
CA LEU A 333 -10.76 34.15 -9.13
C LEU A 333 -10.83 35.15 -10.29
N PHE A 334 -11.20 34.73 -11.50
CA PHE A 334 -11.25 35.54 -12.72
C PHE A 334 -9.92 36.26 -13.03
N ILE A 335 -8.80 35.54 -12.95
CA ILE A 335 -7.45 36.05 -13.25
C ILE A 335 -6.73 35.17 -14.27
N SER A 336 -5.73 35.73 -14.95
CA SER A 336 -4.88 34.93 -15.85
C SER A 336 -4.01 33.93 -15.08
N GLU A 337 -3.63 32.82 -15.71
CA GLU A 337 -2.65 31.88 -15.14
C GLU A 337 -1.30 32.54 -14.81
N ASN A 338 -0.90 33.58 -15.55
CA ASN A 338 0.31 34.33 -15.29
C ASN A 338 0.21 35.16 -14.00
N THR A 339 -0.93 35.82 -13.79
CA THR A 339 -1.25 36.51 -12.53
C THR A 339 -1.31 35.52 -11.37
N MET A 340 -1.88 34.33 -11.60
CA MET A 340 -1.91 33.26 -10.61
C MET A 340 -0.50 32.80 -10.21
N LYS A 341 0.40 32.57 -11.18
CA LYS A 341 1.81 32.23 -10.92
C LYS A 341 2.53 33.33 -10.13
N TYR A 342 2.22 34.61 -10.41
CA TYR A 342 2.75 35.73 -9.64
C TYR A 342 2.29 35.69 -8.18
N HIS A 343 0.99 35.50 -7.91
CA HIS A 343 0.49 35.33 -6.54
C HIS A 343 1.15 34.15 -5.83
N ILE A 344 1.29 32.99 -6.49
CA ILE A 344 1.98 31.82 -5.93
C ILE A 344 3.42 32.14 -5.56
N LYS A 345 4.16 32.82 -6.44
CA LYS A 345 5.56 33.20 -6.17
C LYS A 345 5.66 34.09 -4.94
N ASN A 346 4.81 35.11 -4.82
CA ASN A 346 4.82 36.01 -3.68
C ASN A 346 4.44 35.30 -2.38
N ILE A 347 3.42 34.44 -2.41
CA ILE A 347 3.03 33.62 -1.27
C ILE A 347 4.19 32.74 -0.82
N TYR A 348 4.84 32.04 -1.76
CA TYR A 348 5.96 31.14 -1.46
C TYR A 348 7.17 31.89 -0.89
N GLN A 349 7.47 33.08 -1.40
CA GLN A 349 8.51 33.92 -0.85
C GLN A 349 8.18 34.42 0.57
N LYS A 350 6.97 34.92 0.81
CA LYS A 350 6.54 35.41 2.14
C LYS A 350 6.55 34.30 3.19
N LEU A 351 6.07 33.12 2.82
CA LEU A 351 5.97 31.96 3.71
C LEU A 351 7.26 31.15 3.80
N ASN A 352 8.30 31.50 3.03
CA ASN A 352 9.55 30.75 2.90
C ASN A 352 9.35 29.26 2.57
N VAL A 353 8.44 28.96 1.64
CA VAL A 353 8.14 27.60 1.16
C VAL A 353 8.43 27.50 -0.33
N LYS A 354 8.77 26.30 -0.81
CA LYS A 354 9.15 26.06 -2.21
C LYS A 354 8.07 25.33 -3.01
N SER A 355 7.01 24.86 -2.36
CA SER A 355 5.98 24.05 -3.00
C SER A 355 4.63 24.14 -2.32
N LYS A 356 3.54 23.81 -3.06
CA LYS A 356 2.17 23.68 -2.52
C LYS A 356 2.14 22.73 -1.31
N MET A 357 2.95 21.67 -1.39
CA MET A 357 3.08 20.67 -0.34
C MET A 357 3.67 21.23 0.96
N GLU A 358 4.73 22.05 0.84
CA GLU A 358 5.32 22.72 2.00
C GLU A 358 4.39 23.78 2.59
N LEU A 359 3.63 24.49 1.77
CA LEU A 359 2.59 25.40 2.24
C LEU A 359 1.52 24.67 3.06
N ILE A 360 1.03 23.53 2.57
CA ILE A 360 0.04 22.70 3.28
C ILE A 360 0.62 22.22 4.61
N LYS A 361 1.88 21.75 4.60
CA LYS A 361 2.56 21.31 5.82
C LYS A 361 2.70 22.45 6.83
N LEU A 362 3.18 23.62 6.40
CA LEU A 362 3.33 24.81 7.26
C LEU A 362 2.00 25.20 7.90
N PHE A 363 0.92 25.19 7.13
CA PHE A 363 -0.42 25.50 7.63
C PHE A 363 -0.91 24.46 8.65
N ALA A 364 -0.71 23.18 8.35
CA ALA A 364 -1.12 22.09 9.23
C ALA A 364 -0.30 22.03 10.54
N ASP A 365 1.00 22.32 10.48
CA ASP A 365 1.89 22.45 11.64
C ASP A 365 1.48 23.65 12.51
N SER A 366 1.07 24.77 11.90
CA SER A 366 0.60 25.96 12.64
C SER A 366 -0.69 25.74 13.43
N GLU A 367 -1.46 24.70 13.09
CA GLU A 367 -2.69 24.31 13.75
C GLU A 367 -2.52 23.13 14.73
N ASN A 368 -1.28 22.62 14.93
CA ASN A 368 -1.01 21.41 15.72
C ASN A 368 -1.82 20.18 15.27
N LYS A 369 -2.25 20.12 14.00
CA LYS A 369 -3.13 19.07 13.46
C LYS A 369 -2.38 17.94 12.76
N LEU A 370 -1.06 18.05 12.56
CA LEU A 370 -0.22 16.98 12.01
C LEU A 370 0.32 16.07 13.12
N ILE A 371 -0.54 15.27 13.73
CA ILE A 371 -0.11 14.08 14.47
C ILE A 371 -0.80 12.87 13.82
N LEU A 372 -0.06 12.24 12.91
CA LEU A 372 -0.30 10.90 12.37
C LEU A 372 1.03 10.18 12.30
#